data_AF-A0AAW1RJS4-F1
#
_entry.id   AF-A0AAW1RJS4-F1
#
_cell.length_a   1.000
_cell.length_b   1.000
_cell.length_c   1.000
_cell.angle_alpha   90.00
_cell.angle_beta   90.00
_cell.angle_gamma   90.00
#
_symmetry.space_group_name_H-M   'P 1'
#
loop_
_entity.id
_entity.type
_entity.pdbx_description
1 polymer ?
#
loop_
_entity_poly.entity_id
_entity_poly.type
_entity_poly.pdbx_seq_one_letter_code
_entity_poly.pdbx_strand_id
1 'polypeptide(L)'
;MGLLLKSLLASVLVFLWPVALPTATLFWLGFFCWDIDVVIDRCFMFGCDADVRGELWLLLLGVFARDSNKKERDVVRANAARSFGRCQREIQRKSLLDIFPTWLRRPDPRWQAAKEQVDLDVSRTTCGDATIDEADLTGLLLAYVHEHDCAYTQGMSDLAAQLLVVFGNHFDAYAAFKALMARLNEADLPLFSPGEVNLAPNLEALGRLLTVLDPELSHAMAAAHERDGMGSREEI
;
A
#
# COMPACT_ATOMS: atom_id res chain seq x y z
N MET A 1 14.76 31.25 30.81
CA MET A 1 14.15 30.35 31.82
C MET A 1 13.12 29.37 31.23
N GLY A 2 12.31 29.76 30.23
CA GLY A 2 11.25 28.88 29.68
C GLY A 2 11.67 27.74 28.74
N LEU A 3 12.84 27.79 28.10
CA LEU A 3 13.32 26.73 27.20
C LEU A 3 13.91 25.52 27.95
N LEU A 4 14.61 25.77 29.06
CA LEU A 4 15.17 24.71 29.91
C LEU A 4 14.08 23.96 30.68
N LEU A 5 13.02 24.65 31.10
CA LEU A 5 11.88 24.01 31.79
C LEU A 5 11.11 23.05 30.86
N LYS A 6 10.99 23.39 29.57
CA LYS A 6 10.36 22.54 28.55
C LYS A 6 11.19 21.29 28.27
N SER A 7 12.51 21.43 28.20
CA SER A 7 13.43 20.30 28.00
C SER A 7 13.43 19.35 29.21
N LEU A 8 13.43 19.88 30.44
CA LEU A 8 13.37 19.05 31.64
C LEU A 8 12.03 18.33 31.80
N LEU A 9 10.91 18.99 31.51
CA LEU A 9 9.58 18.35 31.55
C LEU A 9 9.44 17.25 30.50
N ALA A 10 9.99 17.45 29.30
CA ALA A 10 10.01 16.43 28.26
C ALA A 10 10.86 15.20 28.66
N SER A 11 11.99 15.40 29.34
CA SER A 11 12.85 14.30 29.81
C SER A 11 12.27 13.53 31.01
N VAL A 12 11.52 14.19 31.90
CA VAL A 12 10.89 13.53 33.06
C VAL A 12 9.65 12.72 32.67
N LEU A 13 8.90 13.17 31.66
CA LEU A 13 7.73 12.44 31.15
C LEU A 13 8.10 11.16 30.36
N VAL A 14 9.30 11.09 29.79
CA VAL A 14 9.80 9.93 29.04
C VAL A 14 10.15 8.74 29.96
N PHE A 15 10.50 8.99 31.23
CA PHE A 15 10.99 7.95 32.14
C PHE A 15 9.94 7.34 33.09
N LEU A 16 8.72 7.90 33.14
CA LEU A 16 7.69 7.54 34.13
C LEU A 16 6.42 6.92 33.55
N TRP A 17 6.50 6.25 32.39
CA TRP A 17 5.29 5.70 31.77
C TRP A 17 5.29 4.18 31.60
N PRO A 18 4.63 3.44 32.51
CA PRO A 18 4.13 2.11 32.24
C PRO A 18 2.64 2.18 31.82
N VAL A 19 2.32 1.46 30.74
CA VAL A 19 1.05 0.74 30.51
C VAL A 19 -0.27 1.51 30.77
N ALA A 20 -1.01 1.75 29.68
CA ALA A 20 -2.47 1.97 29.63
C ALA A 20 -3.05 3.33 30.07
N LEU A 21 -2.81 4.38 29.27
CA LEU A 21 -3.85 5.39 29.02
C LEU A 21 -4.12 5.50 27.51
N PRO A 22 -5.38 5.74 27.09
CA PRO A 22 -5.69 5.95 25.68
C PRO A 22 -4.95 7.21 25.23
N THR A 23 -4.11 7.05 24.20
CA THR A 23 -3.22 8.05 23.58
C THR A 23 -4.02 9.13 22.84
N ALA A 24 -4.93 9.79 23.54
CA ALA A 24 -5.77 10.83 22.96
C ALA A 24 -4.97 12.12 22.79
N THR A 25 -4.65 12.43 21.53
CA THR A 25 -4.50 13.77 20.92
C THR A 25 -3.44 14.74 21.44
N LEU A 26 -3.00 14.68 22.70
CA LEU A 26 -2.06 15.64 23.29
C LEU A 26 -0.59 15.37 22.90
N PHE A 27 -0.21 14.11 22.65
CA PHE A 27 1.15 13.78 22.18
C PHE A 27 1.38 14.27 20.74
N TRP A 28 0.32 14.27 19.92
CA TRP A 28 0.36 14.67 18.52
C TRP A 28 0.15 16.17 18.28
N LEU A 29 -0.22 16.97 19.29
CA LEU A 29 -0.14 18.43 19.16
C LEU A 29 1.29 18.92 18.93
N GLY A 30 2.28 18.14 19.35
CA GLY A 30 3.68 18.33 18.98
C GLY A 30 4.03 17.78 17.58
N PHE A 31 3.25 16.85 17.02
CA PHE A 31 3.61 16.11 15.80
C PHE A 31 4.08 16.98 14.63
N PHE A 32 3.43 18.12 14.40
CA PHE A 32 3.78 19.03 13.31
C PHE A 32 4.97 19.97 13.60
N CYS A 33 5.59 19.87 14.77
CA CYS A 33 6.79 20.63 15.13
C CYS A 33 8.00 19.74 15.48
N TRP A 34 7.87 18.43 15.34
CA TRP A 34 8.97 17.49 15.48
C TRP A 34 9.55 17.19 14.12
N ASP A 35 10.86 16.91 14.09
CA ASP A 35 11.51 16.38 12.91
C ASP A 35 10.84 15.06 12.48
N ILE A 36 10.55 14.91 11.19
CA ILE A 36 9.87 13.75 10.63
C ILE A 36 10.69 12.47 10.87
N ASP A 37 12.02 12.55 10.95
CA ASP A 37 12.85 11.38 11.19
C ASP A 37 12.63 10.85 12.63
N VAL A 38 12.47 11.74 13.61
CA VAL A 38 12.14 11.35 15.01
C VAL A 38 10.76 10.72 15.09
N VAL A 39 9.82 11.20 14.28
CA VAL A 39 8.49 10.61 14.15
C VAL A 39 8.58 9.19 13.59
N ILE A 40 9.33 9.00 12.50
CA ILE A 40 9.50 7.70 11.84
C ILE A 40 10.10 6.70 12.83
N ASP A 41 11.15 7.07 13.56
CA ASP A 41 11.80 6.20 14.56
C ASP A 41 10.81 5.76 15.66
N ARG A 42 9.98 6.68 16.13
CA ARG A 42 8.95 6.34 17.14
C ARG A 42 7.87 5.43 16.59
N CYS A 43 7.42 5.69 15.36
CA CYS A 43 6.44 4.82 14.72
C CYS A 43 7.00 3.43 14.44
N PHE A 44 8.29 3.33 14.13
CA PHE A 44 8.98 2.05 14.01
C PHE A 44 9.00 1.28 15.35
N MET A 45 9.26 1.96 16.47
CA MET A 45 9.34 1.30 17.78
C MET A 45 7.99 1.01 18.44
N PHE A 46 6.99 1.89 18.27
CA PHE A 46 5.76 1.88 19.05
C PHE A 46 4.47 1.84 18.21
N GLY A 47 4.59 1.89 16.89
CA GLY A 47 3.43 1.96 16.00
C GLY A 47 2.83 3.36 15.89
N CYS A 48 1.62 3.43 15.33
CA CYS A 48 0.94 4.69 15.01
C CYS A 48 -0.56 4.59 15.31
N ASP A 49 -1.07 5.59 16.03
CA ASP A 49 -2.50 5.77 16.29
C ASP A 49 -3.28 5.90 14.97
N ALA A 50 -4.56 5.49 14.97
CA ALA A 50 -5.38 5.50 13.76
C ALA A 50 -5.58 6.92 13.18
N ASP A 51 -5.79 7.92 14.04
CA ASP A 51 -6.15 9.29 13.65
C ASP A 51 -5.06 10.02 12.84
N VAL A 52 -3.81 9.60 13.01
CA VAL A 52 -2.63 10.23 12.37
C VAL A 52 -2.02 9.35 11.29
N ARG A 53 -2.50 8.10 11.15
CA ARG A 53 -2.00 7.10 10.21
C ARG A 53 -2.09 7.59 8.77
N GLY A 54 -3.22 8.19 8.38
CA GLY A 54 -3.40 8.68 7.02
C GLY A 54 -2.34 9.73 6.63
N GLU A 55 -2.18 10.78 7.44
CA GLU A 55 -1.18 11.82 7.16
C GLU A 55 0.24 11.25 7.15
N LEU A 56 0.57 10.40 8.12
CA LEU A 56 1.88 9.79 8.23
C LEU A 56 2.19 8.84 7.06
N TRP A 57 1.25 8.04 6.61
CA TRP A 57 1.46 7.10 5.51
C TRP A 57 1.75 7.81 4.20
N LEU A 58 1.11 8.96 3.95
CA LEU A 58 1.41 9.78 2.77
C LEU A 58 2.81 10.42 2.84
N LEU A 59 3.30 10.75 4.04
CA LEU A 59 4.70 11.18 4.24
C LEU A 59 5.68 10.00 4.04
N LEU A 60 5.38 8.86 4.65
CA LEU A 60 6.22 7.66 4.56
C LEU A 60 6.35 7.17 3.13
N LEU A 61 5.26 7.17 2.37
CA LEU A 61 5.19 6.79 0.95
C LEU A 61 5.78 7.86 0.02
N GLY A 62 6.07 9.07 0.53
CA GLY A 62 6.66 10.16 -0.25
C GLY A 62 5.66 10.89 -1.15
N VAL A 63 4.36 10.71 -0.94
CA VAL A 63 3.33 11.53 -1.59
C VAL A 63 3.43 12.97 -1.09
N PHE A 64 3.68 13.14 0.21
CA PHE A 64 4.01 14.42 0.80
C PHE A 64 5.52 14.55 0.96
N ALA A 65 6.06 15.73 0.64
CA ALA A 65 7.44 16.04 0.95
C ALA A 65 7.65 16.06 2.48
N ARG A 66 8.79 15.56 2.94
CA ARG A 66 9.13 15.42 4.36
C ARG A 66 9.10 16.74 5.14
N ASP A 67 9.45 17.83 4.47
CA ASP A 67 9.50 19.20 4.99
C ASP A 67 8.23 20.02 4.68
N SER A 68 7.23 19.42 4.03
CA SER A 68 6.02 20.13 3.63
C SER A 68 5.18 20.58 4.82
N ASN A 69 4.55 21.75 4.68
CA ASN A 69 3.55 22.22 5.64
C ASN A 69 2.13 21.83 5.22
N LYS A 70 1.15 22.00 6.12
CA LYS A 70 -0.25 21.61 5.88
C LYS A 70 -0.84 22.23 4.61
N LYS A 71 -0.55 23.50 4.31
CA LYS A 71 -1.10 24.17 3.12
C LYS A 71 -0.56 23.57 1.82
N GLU A 72 0.72 23.23 1.80
CA GLU A 72 1.33 22.54 0.65
C GLU A 72 0.74 21.15 0.45
N ARG A 73 0.52 20.41 1.54
CA ARG A 73 -0.12 19.08 1.49
C ARG A 73 -1.57 19.16 1.02
N ASP A 74 -2.32 20.18 1.44
CA ASP A 74 -3.69 20.41 0.95
C ASP A 74 -3.71 20.69 -0.57
N VAL A 75 -2.70 21.38 -1.11
CA VAL A 75 -2.53 21.56 -2.56
C VAL A 75 -2.23 20.23 -3.25
N VAL A 76 -1.37 19.38 -2.68
CA VAL A 76 -1.09 18.03 -3.21
C VAL A 76 -2.37 17.19 -3.24
N ARG A 77 -3.17 17.20 -2.18
CA ARG A 77 -4.48 16.52 -2.13
C ARG A 77 -5.43 17.03 -3.21
N ALA A 78 -5.55 18.35 -3.35
CA ALA A 78 -6.39 18.95 -4.38
C ALA A 78 -5.94 18.56 -5.80
N ASN A 79 -4.63 18.45 -6.03
CA ASN A 79 -4.08 17.97 -7.30
C ASN A 79 -4.41 16.48 -7.52
N ALA A 80 -4.18 15.64 -6.52
CA ALA A 80 -4.49 14.22 -6.58
C ALA A 80 -5.97 13.98 -6.87
N ALA A 81 -6.87 14.68 -6.18
CA ALA A 81 -8.31 14.59 -6.41
C ALA A 81 -8.72 14.99 -7.83
N ARG A 82 -8.11 16.05 -8.38
CA ARG A 82 -8.35 16.48 -9.76
C ARG A 82 -7.87 15.45 -10.78
N SER A 83 -6.69 14.87 -10.57
CA SER A 83 -6.13 13.84 -11.47
C SER A 83 -6.96 12.55 -11.42
N PHE A 84 -7.30 12.08 -10.21
CA PHE A 84 -8.14 10.91 -10.03
C PHE A 84 -9.54 11.10 -10.65
N GLY A 85 -10.19 12.24 -10.40
CA GLY A 85 -11.49 12.54 -10.99
C GLY A 85 -11.46 12.63 -12.52
N ARG A 86 -10.33 13.04 -13.12
CA ARG A 86 -10.15 12.97 -14.58
C ARG A 86 -10.07 11.54 -15.06
N CYS A 87 -9.24 10.73 -14.41
CA CYS A 87 -9.09 9.31 -14.72
C CYS A 87 -10.44 8.57 -14.64
N GLN A 88 -11.20 8.79 -13.57
CA GLN A 88 -12.53 8.19 -13.40
C GLN A 88 -13.51 8.55 -14.53
N ARG A 89 -13.52 9.82 -14.99
CA ARG A 89 -14.37 10.20 -16.14
C ARG A 89 -13.98 9.47 -17.42
N GLU A 90 -12.69 9.28 -17.65
CA GLU A 90 -12.20 8.55 -18.82
C GLU A 90 -12.56 7.06 -18.76
N ILE A 91 -12.43 6.44 -17.59
CA ILE A 91 -12.85 5.06 -17.33
C ILE A 91 -14.35 4.92 -17.53
N GLN A 92 -15.17 5.80 -16.94
CA GLN A 92 -16.61 5.79 -17.13
C GLN A 92 -16.98 5.90 -18.61
N ARG A 93 -16.29 6.78 -19.35
CA ARG A 93 -16.48 6.89 -20.81
C ARG A 93 -16.11 5.60 -21.54
N LYS A 94 -15.00 4.93 -21.17
CA LYS A 94 -14.61 3.62 -21.72
C LYS A 94 -15.65 2.55 -21.43
N SER A 95 -16.14 2.47 -20.18
CA SER A 95 -17.18 1.55 -19.75
C SER A 95 -18.51 1.79 -20.46
N LEU A 96 -18.91 3.04 -20.69
CA LEU A 96 -20.09 3.37 -21.50
C LEU A 96 -19.93 2.90 -22.95
N LEU A 97 -18.73 3.01 -23.51
CA LEU A 97 -18.43 2.49 -24.84
C LEU A 97 -18.44 0.95 -24.89
N ASP A 98 -18.27 0.25 -23.76
CA ASP A 98 -18.30 -1.22 -23.68
C ASP A 98 -19.74 -1.76 -23.83
N ILE A 99 -20.76 -0.92 -23.67
CA ILE A 99 -22.19 -1.27 -23.86
C ILE A 99 -22.51 -1.50 -25.34
N PHE A 100 -21.78 -0.85 -26.25
CA PHE A 100 -22.02 -1.00 -27.68
C PHE A 100 -21.54 -2.37 -28.18
N PRO A 101 -22.25 -2.99 -29.15
CA PRO A 101 -21.83 -4.24 -29.74
C PRO A 101 -20.41 -4.18 -30.33
N THR A 102 -19.68 -5.31 -30.27
CA THR A 102 -18.30 -5.44 -30.74
C THR A 102 -18.08 -5.21 -32.24
N TRP A 103 -19.14 -5.18 -33.05
CA TRP A 103 -19.03 -4.79 -34.47
C TRP A 103 -19.04 -3.27 -34.67
N LEU A 104 -19.57 -2.50 -33.71
CA LEU A 104 -19.63 -1.03 -33.76
C LEU A 104 -18.39 -0.38 -33.14
N ARG A 105 -17.59 -1.15 -32.39
CA ARG A 105 -16.37 -0.70 -31.73
C ARG A 105 -15.34 -1.82 -31.70
N ARG A 106 -14.05 -1.47 -31.78
CA ARG A 106 -12.97 -2.39 -31.43
C ARG A 106 -12.75 -2.41 -29.90
N PRO A 107 -13.10 -3.49 -29.18
CA PRO A 107 -12.76 -3.61 -27.77
C PRO A 107 -11.24 -3.72 -27.63
N ASP A 108 -10.71 -3.12 -26.58
CA ASP A 108 -9.32 -3.31 -26.17
C ASP A 108 -9.26 -4.58 -25.31
N PRO A 109 -8.63 -5.67 -25.78
CA PRO A 109 -8.59 -6.93 -25.04
C PRO A 109 -7.91 -6.80 -23.68
N ARG A 110 -6.89 -5.94 -23.56
CA ARG A 110 -6.17 -5.73 -22.30
C ARG A 110 -7.08 -5.07 -21.27
N TRP A 111 -7.86 -4.08 -21.70
CA TRP A 111 -8.83 -3.40 -20.87
C TRP A 111 -9.95 -4.33 -20.39
N GLN A 112 -10.49 -5.18 -21.28
CA GLN A 112 -11.52 -6.15 -20.86
C GLN A 112 -10.97 -7.17 -19.88
N ALA A 113 -9.79 -7.74 -20.16
CA ALA A 113 -9.15 -8.68 -19.26
C ALA A 113 -8.90 -8.06 -17.87
N ALA A 114 -8.39 -6.82 -17.82
CA ALA A 114 -8.18 -6.12 -16.56
C ALA A 114 -9.49 -5.90 -15.79
N LYS A 115 -10.57 -5.50 -16.47
CA LYS A 115 -11.89 -5.32 -15.83
C LYS A 115 -12.42 -6.62 -15.24
N GLU A 116 -12.42 -7.70 -16.03
CA GLU A 116 -12.90 -9.00 -15.59
C GLU A 116 -12.10 -9.52 -14.39
N GLN A 117 -10.78 -9.38 -14.41
CA GLN A 117 -9.92 -9.77 -13.29
C GLN A 117 -10.15 -8.91 -12.06
N VAL A 118 -10.27 -7.59 -12.22
CA VAL A 118 -10.57 -6.67 -11.11
C VAL A 118 -11.91 -7.03 -10.49
N ASP A 119 -12.97 -7.20 -11.28
CA ASP A 119 -14.30 -7.53 -10.76
C ASP A 119 -14.28 -8.86 -9.97
N LEU A 120 -13.55 -9.87 -10.48
CA LEU A 120 -13.37 -11.13 -9.80
C LEU A 120 -12.62 -10.98 -8.46
N ASP A 121 -11.50 -10.26 -8.45
CA ASP A 121 -10.67 -10.12 -7.25
C ASP A 121 -11.32 -9.21 -6.20
N VAL A 122 -11.99 -8.13 -6.62
CA VAL A 122 -12.72 -7.23 -5.73
C VAL A 122 -13.80 -7.98 -4.96
N SER A 123 -14.59 -8.81 -5.65
CA SER A 123 -15.64 -9.63 -5.01
C SER A 123 -15.12 -10.65 -3.99
N ARG A 124 -13.82 -10.96 -4.03
CA ARG A 124 -13.13 -11.91 -3.14
C ARG A 124 -12.28 -11.21 -2.08
N THR A 125 -12.09 -9.90 -2.20
CA THR A 125 -11.20 -9.14 -1.32
C THR A 125 -11.85 -9.00 0.05
N THR A 126 -11.10 -9.30 1.10
CA THR A 126 -11.58 -9.19 2.49
C THR A 126 -10.85 -8.05 3.19
N CYS A 127 -11.59 -7.23 3.96
CA CYS A 127 -11.03 -6.10 4.70
C CYS A 127 -11.20 -6.25 6.23
N GLY A 128 -11.20 -7.49 6.71
CA GLY A 128 -11.45 -7.82 8.11
C GLY A 128 -12.86 -7.39 8.53
N ASP A 129 -12.96 -6.67 9.66
CA ASP A 129 -14.23 -6.14 10.16
C ASP A 129 -14.64 -4.82 9.49
N ALA A 130 -13.78 -4.23 8.66
CA ALA A 130 -14.11 -3.00 7.94
C ALA A 130 -15.04 -3.31 6.76
N THR A 131 -15.76 -2.28 6.30
CA THR A 131 -16.57 -2.34 5.10
C THR A 131 -16.06 -1.31 4.11
N ILE A 132 -15.70 -1.75 2.90
CA ILE A 132 -15.33 -0.89 1.78
C ILE A 132 -16.37 -1.03 0.67
N ASP A 133 -16.62 0.04 -0.07
CA ASP A 133 -17.45 -0.02 -1.26
C ASP A 133 -16.65 -0.68 -2.40
N GLU A 134 -17.18 -1.76 -2.96
CA GLU A 134 -16.58 -2.45 -4.11
C GLU A 134 -16.42 -1.52 -5.30
N ALA A 135 -17.34 -0.58 -5.51
CA ALA A 135 -17.27 0.39 -6.60
C ALA A 135 -16.06 1.33 -6.45
N ASP A 136 -15.70 1.67 -5.20
CA ASP A 136 -14.56 2.51 -4.91
C ASP A 136 -13.24 1.75 -5.08
N LEU A 137 -13.19 0.48 -4.67
CA LEU A 137 -12.04 -0.39 -4.90
C LEU A 137 -11.83 -0.64 -6.40
N THR A 138 -12.87 -1.01 -7.14
CA THR A 138 -12.83 -1.19 -8.60
C THR A 138 -12.41 0.11 -9.29
N GLY A 139 -12.98 1.24 -8.89
CA GLY A 139 -12.63 2.55 -9.44
C GLY A 139 -11.16 2.92 -9.24
N LEU A 140 -10.60 2.61 -8.07
CA LEU A 140 -9.19 2.84 -7.73
C LEU A 140 -8.26 1.96 -8.59
N LEU A 141 -8.54 0.66 -8.66
CA LEU A 141 -7.73 -0.31 -9.42
C LEU A 141 -7.75 -0.03 -10.92
N LEU A 142 -8.93 0.20 -11.50
CA LEU A 142 -9.06 0.52 -12.92
C LEU A 142 -8.41 1.87 -13.26
N ALA A 143 -8.42 2.83 -12.34
CA ALA A 143 -7.73 4.10 -12.53
C ALA A 143 -6.22 3.90 -12.60
N TYR A 144 -5.66 3.04 -11.75
CA TYR A 144 -4.24 2.74 -11.78
C TYR A 144 -3.84 2.09 -13.09
N VAL A 145 -4.56 1.03 -13.50
CA VAL A 145 -4.35 0.30 -14.75
C VAL A 145 -4.42 1.23 -15.96
N HIS A 146 -5.41 2.13 -16.00
CA HIS A 146 -5.57 3.09 -17.09
C HIS A 146 -4.48 4.17 -17.11
N GLU A 147 -4.11 4.73 -15.97
CA GLU A 147 -3.11 5.81 -15.89
C GLU A 147 -1.68 5.32 -16.20
N HIS A 148 -1.34 4.07 -15.85
CA HIS A 148 0.01 3.52 -16.01
C HIS A 148 0.17 2.57 -17.19
N ASP A 149 -0.90 2.34 -17.97
CA ASP A 149 -0.91 1.42 -19.11
C ASP A 149 -0.31 0.04 -18.77
N CYS A 150 -0.65 -0.48 -17.59
CA CYS A 150 -0.14 -1.74 -17.06
C CYS A 150 -1.24 -2.82 -17.04
N ALA A 151 -0.83 -4.09 -16.95
CA ALA A 151 -1.78 -5.16 -16.64
C ALA A 151 -2.19 -5.09 -15.17
N TYR A 152 -3.41 -5.53 -14.85
CA TYR A 152 -3.78 -5.84 -13.48
C TYR A 152 -3.10 -7.14 -13.06
N THR A 153 -2.53 -7.17 -11.86
CA THR A 153 -1.90 -8.35 -11.26
C THR A 153 -2.63 -8.71 -9.98
N GLN A 154 -2.92 -10.00 -9.80
CA GLN A 154 -3.60 -10.51 -8.62
C GLN A 154 -2.87 -10.09 -7.32
N GLY A 155 -3.64 -9.68 -6.31
CA GLY A 155 -3.14 -9.15 -5.04
C GLY A 155 -3.04 -7.63 -5.00
N MET A 156 -3.13 -6.93 -6.14
CA MET A 156 -3.28 -5.46 -6.15
C MET A 156 -4.55 -5.00 -5.42
N SER A 157 -5.64 -5.78 -5.47
CA SER A 157 -6.88 -5.49 -4.75
C SER A 157 -6.70 -5.49 -3.23
N ASP A 158 -5.97 -6.47 -2.69
CA ASP A 158 -5.70 -6.57 -1.25
C ASP A 158 -4.91 -5.36 -0.73
N LEU A 159 -3.92 -4.90 -1.51
CA LEU A 159 -3.16 -3.69 -1.19
C LEU A 159 -4.05 -2.44 -1.22
N ALA A 160 -4.83 -2.27 -2.29
CA ALA A 160 -5.71 -1.11 -2.44
C ALA A 160 -6.82 -1.06 -1.37
N ALA A 161 -7.38 -2.22 -0.99
CA ALA A 161 -8.39 -2.34 0.05
C ALA A 161 -7.87 -1.85 1.41
N GLN A 162 -6.67 -2.28 1.81
CA GLN A 162 -6.07 -1.82 3.07
C GLN A 162 -5.85 -0.30 3.09
N LEU A 163 -5.45 0.29 1.97
CA LEU A 163 -5.30 1.73 1.85
C LEU A 163 -6.66 2.43 1.97
N LEU A 164 -7.71 1.93 1.32
CA LEU A 164 -9.06 2.48 1.46
C LEU A 164 -9.54 2.47 2.91
N VAL A 165 -9.27 1.39 3.66
CA VAL A 165 -9.59 1.31 5.10
C VAL A 165 -8.82 2.36 5.91
N VAL A 166 -7.53 2.58 5.62
CA VAL A 166 -6.69 3.54 6.36
C VAL A 166 -7.10 4.99 6.07
N PHE A 167 -7.39 5.32 4.82
CA PHE A 167 -7.64 6.70 4.40
C PHE A 167 -9.10 7.12 4.48
N GLY A 168 -10.04 6.17 4.38
CA GLY A 168 -11.48 6.43 4.34
C GLY A 168 -11.94 7.29 3.17
N ASN A 169 -11.07 7.58 2.20
CA ASN A 169 -11.38 8.38 1.01
C ASN A 169 -10.53 7.94 -0.19
N HIS A 170 -11.08 8.08 -1.39
CA HIS A 170 -10.49 7.49 -2.60
C HIS A 170 -9.30 8.30 -3.12
N PHE A 171 -9.23 9.60 -2.81
CA PHE A 171 -8.18 10.48 -3.33
C PHE A 171 -6.84 10.19 -2.67
N ASP A 172 -6.81 10.15 -1.33
CA ASP A 172 -5.60 9.85 -0.58
C ASP A 172 -5.23 8.36 -0.74
N ALA A 173 -6.22 7.46 -0.76
CA ALA A 173 -5.97 6.03 -1.02
C ALA A 173 -5.35 5.80 -2.40
N TYR A 174 -5.84 6.45 -3.45
CA TYR A 174 -5.28 6.33 -4.79
C TYR A 174 -3.87 6.92 -4.88
N ALA A 175 -3.64 8.09 -4.27
CA ALA A 175 -2.31 8.71 -4.23
C ALA A 175 -1.29 7.81 -3.50
N ALA A 176 -1.69 7.24 -2.36
CA ALA A 176 -0.90 6.28 -1.61
C ALA A 176 -0.65 5.01 -2.42
N PHE A 177 -1.67 4.47 -3.10
CA PHE A 177 -1.55 3.26 -3.91
C PHE A 177 -0.55 3.45 -5.05
N LYS A 178 -0.60 4.58 -5.77
CA LYS A 178 0.38 4.90 -6.81
C LYS A 178 1.81 4.93 -6.27
N ALA A 179 2.02 5.62 -5.14
CA ALA A 179 3.33 5.71 -4.52
C ALA A 179 3.83 4.35 -4.00
N LEU A 180 2.93 3.54 -3.43
CA LEU A 180 3.24 2.18 -3.00
C LEU A 180 3.65 1.30 -4.17
N MET A 181 2.86 1.28 -5.24
CA MET A 181 3.16 0.48 -6.43
C MET A 181 4.45 0.95 -7.12
N ALA A 182 4.74 2.25 -7.14
CA ALA A 182 6.01 2.74 -7.65
C ALA A 182 7.19 2.15 -6.87
N ARG A 183 7.13 2.14 -5.54
CA ARG A 183 8.16 1.55 -4.66
C ARG A 183 8.27 0.04 -4.78
N LEU A 184 7.13 -0.64 -4.84
CA LEU A 184 7.05 -2.09 -5.04
C LEU A 184 7.44 -2.54 -6.45
N ASN A 185 7.80 -1.59 -7.33
CA ASN A 185 8.30 -1.86 -8.68
C ASN A 185 9.64 -1.15 -8.94
N GLU A 186 10.29 -0.63 -7.91
CA GLU A 186 11.66 -0.12 -8.03
C GLU A 186 12.63 -1.27 -8.36
N ALA A 187 13.80 -0.92 -8.91
CA ALA A 187 14.76 -1.91 -9.41
C ALA A 187 15.19 -2.94 -8.34
N ASP A 188 15.20 -2.56 -7.07
CA ASP A 188 15.59 -3.41 -5.95
C ASP A 188 14.44 -4.31 -5.44
N LEU A 189 13.19 -4.03 -5.83
CA LEU A 189 11.99 -4.76 -5.44
C LEU A 189 11.02 -4.81 -6.64
N PRO A 190 11.31 -5.56 -7.72
CA PRO A 190 10.44 -5.62 -8.91
C PRO A 190 9.26 -6.59 -8.67
N LEU A 191 8.40 -6.31 -7.68
CA LEU A 191 7.40 -7.26 -7.19
C LEU A 191 6.29 -7.50 -8.22
N PHE A 192 5.84 -6.46 -8.94
CA PHE A 192 4.80 -6.60 -9.96
C PHE A 192 5.39 -6.47 -11.36
N SER A 193 5.42 -7.60 -12.07
CA SER A 193 5.66 -7.65 -13.51
C SER A 193 4.32 -7.63 -14.25
N PRO A 194 4.29 -7.29 -15.55
CA PRO A 194 3.07 -7.36 -16.34
C PRO A 194 2.43 -8.75 -16.31
N GLY A 195 1.34 -8.89 -15.54
CA GLY A 195 0.56 -10.13 -15.43
C GLY A 195 1.06 -11.14 -14.41
N GLU A 196 2.14 -10.88 -13.67
CA GLU A 196 2.65 -11.80 -12.65
C GLU A 196 3.33 -11.08 -11.48
N VAL A 197 3.40 -11.76 -10.33
CA VAL A 197 4.16 -11.30 -9.16
C VAL A 197 5.52 -11.98 -9.16
N ASN A 198 6.59 -11.20 -9.13
CA ASN A 198 7.96 -11.72 -9.05
C ASN A 198 8.45 -11.74 -7.61
N LEU A 199 8.32 -12.92 -6.98
CA LEU A 199 8.80 -13.17 -5.61
C LEU A 199 10.20 -13.79 -5.55
N ALA A 200 10.82 -14.13 -6.69
CA ALA A 200 12.05 -14.90 -6.71
C ALA A 200 13.21 -14.23 -5.94
N PRO A 201 13.50 -12.92 -6.11
CA PRO A 201 14.56 -12.27 -5.32
C PRO A 201 14.28 -12.27 -3.81
N ASN A 202 13.01 -12.10 -3.44
CA ASN A 202 12.59 -12.08 -2.03
C ASN A 202 12.72 -13.46 -1.39
N LEU A 203 12.32 -14.52 -2.10
CA LEU A 203 12.45 -15.90 -1.63
C LEU A 203 13.91 -16.34 -1.55
N GLU A 204 14.76 -15.89 -2.47
CA GLU A 204 16.20 -16.14 -2.42
C GLU A 204 16.83 -15.44 -1.20
N ALA A 205 16.51 -14.17 -0.96
CA ALA A 205 16.99 -13.44 0.20
C ALA A 205 16.52 -14.09 1.51
N LEU A 206 15.24 -14.50 1.58
CA LEU A 206 14.68 -15.22 2.72
C LEU A 206 15.40 -16.54 2.96
N GLY A 207 15.69 -17.32 1.92
CA GLY A 207 16.46 -18.56 2.02
C GLY A 207 17.86 -18.32 2.61
N ARG A 208 18.56 -17.27 2.17
CA ARG A 208 19.88 -16.89 2.72
C ARG A 208 19.82 -16.43 4.17
N LEU A 209 18.75 -15.77 4.59
CA LEU A 209 18.55 -15.41 5.99
C LEU A 209 18.28 -16.67 6.83
N LEU A 210 17.48 -17.58 6.31
CA LEU A 210 17.13 -18.82 7.00
C LEU A 210 18.34 -19.71 7.23
N THR A 211 19.27 -19.82 6.27
CA THR A 211 20.50 -20.61 6.46
C THR A 211 21.39 -20.10 7.59
N VAL A 212 21.29 -18.81 7.93
CA VAL A 212 22.05 -18.20 9.03
C VAL A 212 21.29 -18.26 10.35
N LEU A 213 19.98 -17.97 10.32
CA LEU A 213 19.14 -17.87 11.51
C LEU A 213 18.70 -19.23 12.05
N ASP A 214 18.38 -20.18 11.15
CA ASP A 214 17.93 -21.53 11.49
C ASP A 214 18.40 -22.55 10.42
N PRO A 215 19.65 -23.04 10.52
CA PRO A 215 20.20 -24.00 9.57
C PRO A 215 19.45 -25.34 9.56
N GLU A 216 18.88 -25.77 10.69
CA GLU A 216 18.15 -27.03 10.77
C GLU A 216 16.85 -26.96 9.96
N LEU A 217 16.07 -25.88 10.14
CA LEU A 217 14.88 -25.63 9.34
C LEU A 217 15.22 -25.49 7.85
N SER A 218 16.30 -24.77 7.52
CA SER A 218 16.75 -24.62 6.13
C SER A 218 17.05 -25.98 5.47
N HIS A 219 17.76 -26.88 6.15
CA HIS A 219 18.05 -28.21 5.61
C HIS A 219 16.79 -29.08 5.50
N ALA A 220 15.91 -29.01 6.49
CA ALA A 220 14.65 -29.75 6.47
C ALA A 220 13.76 -29.34 5.28
N MET A 221 13.68 -28.03 4.98
CA MET A 221 12.95 -27.51 3.82
C MET A 221 13.58 -27.94 2.50
N ALA A 222 14.92 -27.91 2.37
CA ALA A 222 15.61 -28.40 1.19
C ALA A 222 15.36 -29.90 0.95
N ALA A 223 15.46 -30.71 2.01
CA ALA A 223 15.19 -32.15 1.94
C ALA A 223 13.71 -32.47 1.67
N ALA A 224 12.76 -31.60 2.07
CA ALA A 224 11.36 -31.74 1.67
C ALA A 224 11.16 -31.45 0.17
N HIS A 225 11.78 -30.39 -0.34
CA HIS A 225 11.72 -30.04 -1.75
C HIS A 225 12.27 -31.15 -2.66
N GLU A 226 13.38 -31.77 -2.28
CA GLU A 226 13.97 -32.90 -3.04
C GLU A 226 13.05 -34.13 -3.08
N ARG A 227 12.33 -34.41 -1.98
CA ARG A 227 11.37 -35.51 -1.90
C ARG A 227 10.16 -35.30 -2.81
N ASP A 228 9.61 -34.08 -2.84
CA ASP A 228 8.49 -33.73 -3.72
C ASP A 228 8.90 -33.71 -5.21
N GLY A 229 10.15 -33.32 -5.50
CA GLY A 229 10.73 -33.36 -6.85
C GLY A 229 11.04 -34.77 -7.38
N MET A 230 11.25 -35.76 -6.50
CA MET A 230 11.41 -37.17 -6.89
C MET A 230 10.07 -37.85 -7.17
N GLY A 231 9.02 -37.56 -6.39
CA GLY A 231 7.68 -38.15 -6.60
C GLY A 231 7.04 -37.77 -7.94
N SER A 232 7.39 -36.62 -8.51
CA SER A 232 6.91 -36.16 -9.82
C SER A 232 7.67 -36.75 -11.03
N ARG A 233 8.79 -37.45 -10.81
CA ARG A 233 9.57 -38.14 -11.85
C ARG A 233 9.30 -39.63 -11.96
N GLU A 234 8.66 -40.25 -10.96
CA GLU A 234 8.36 -41.68 -10.94
C GLU A 234 6.95 -42.03 -11.49
N GLU A 235 6.13 -41.03 -11.86
CA GLU A 235 4.79 -41.21 -12.44
C GLU A 235 4.73 -41.11 -13.99
N ILE A 236 5.86 -41.25 -14.70
CA ILE A 236 5.92 -41.34 -16.18
C ILE A 236 6.52 -42.69 -16.58
#